data_AF-A0A935ZID2-F1
#
_entry.id   AF-A0A935ZID2-F1
#
_cell.length_a   1.000
_cell.length_b   1.000
_cell.length_c   1.000
_cell.angle_alpha   90.00
_cell.angle_beta   90.00
_cell.angle_gamma   90.00
#
_symmetry.space_group_name_H-M   'P 1'
#
loop_
_entity.id
_entity.type
_entity.pdbx_description
1 polymer ?
#
loop_
_entity_poly.entity_id
_entity_poly.type
_entity_poly.pdbx_seq_one_letter_code
_entity_poly.pdbx_strand_id
1 'polypeptide(L)'
;MRLRLAFGLTVAFATTAALASFAGCSSPEIQKPPPLVVADDDAAGRDSAPPPVELDSALPQTDATVTSGAVYLHTGKTLFLFEPYGKTLKKIGDFSCLGTGTFSEVGDIAVNRDGEIYGTTLDDTFIKIDPLTASCTVIAPERPGVRFPNSLSFVPRGTLDPANDALVGYFDDEYVRIDVTTGKVTSVGFLNPRDASTTYESSGDIVSVGQDRTYLSAKTYRGGSEVDGGDVIVRFDPKTGQRIAVTGSTNRTNIWGMGYWAGVAYGFTSKGEAVAIDPASGASTPIPLDAGGATSRQGVFYGAGSTTVAPTR
;
A
#
# COMPACT_ATOMS: atom_id res chain seq x y z
N MET A 1 -72.45 -8.45 41.54
CA MET A 1 -73.17 -8.13 40.28
C MET A 1 -72.15 -7.71 39.23
N ARG A 2 -71.86 -8.59 38.26
CA ARG A 2 -71.58 -8.32 36.83
C ARG A 2 -70.78 -9.47 36.23
N LEU A 3 -71.54 -10.31 35.55
CA LEU A 3 -71.22 -11.38 34.64
C LEU A 3 -70.39 -10.85 33.45
N ARG A 4 -69.36 -11.58 32.99
CA ARG A 4 -68.89 -11.51 31.60
C ARG A 4 -68.44 -12.89 31.10
N LEU A 5 -69.24 -13.41 30.17
CA LEU A 5 -68.95 -14.48 29.20
C LEU A 5 -68.01 -13.96 28.10
N ALA A 6 -67.12 -14.80 27.58
CA ALA A 6 -66.71 -14.86 26.17
C ALA A 6 -65.90 -16.17 25.97
N PHE A 7 -66.52 -17.23 25.45
CA PHE A 7 -66.52 -17.65 24.03
C PHE A 7 -65.11 -17.84 23.45
N GLY A 8 -64.69 -19.11 23.40
CA GLY A 8 -63.55 -19.58 22.63
C GLY A 8 -63.91 -19.73 21.15
N LEU A 9 -62.98 -19.32 20.30
CA LEU A 9 -63.02 -19.55 18.86
C LEU A 9 -61.67 -20.17 18.45
N THR A 10 -61.66 -21.48 18.25
CA THR A 10 -60.57 -22.22 17.62
C THR A 10 -60.61 -21.99 16.11
N VAL A 11 -59.59 -21.33 15.57
CA VAL A 11 -59.36 -21.21 14.12
C VAL A 11 -58.26 -22.19 13.72
N ALA A 12 -58.62 -23.19 12.93
CA ALA A 12 -57.69 -24.10 12.28
C ALA A 12 -57.09 -23.42 11.04
N PHE A 13 -55.76 -23.25 11.02
CA PHE A 13 -55.04 -22.82 9.82
C PHE A 13 -54.59 -24.05 9.04
N ALA A 14 -55.13 -24.18 7.82
CA ALA A 14 -54.68 -25.15 6.83
C ALA A 14 -53.34 -24.72 6.24
N THR A 15 -52.33 -25.59 6.32
CA THR A 15 -51.02 -25.42 5.70
C THR A 15 -51.11 -25.75 4.20
N THR A 16 -50.87 -24.77 3.35
CA THR A 16 -50.65 -24.98 1.91
C THR A 16 -49.14 -24.91 1.65
N ALA A 17 -48.53 -26.03 1.27
CA ALA A 17 -47.14 -26.10 0.86
C ALA A 17 -47.02 -25.64 -0.60
N ALA A 18 -46.34 -24.51 -0.83
CA ALA A 18 -45.95 -24.07 -2.16
C ALA A 18 -44.57 -24.64 -2.51
N LEU A 19 -44.51 -25.49 -3.53
CA LEU A 19 -43.27 -25.97 -4.14
C LEU A 19 -42.67 -24.84 -4.99
N ALA A 20 -41.58 -24.24 -4.52
CA ALA A 20 -40.73 -23.36 -5.32
C ALA A 20 -39.71 -24.21 -6.08
N SER A 21 -39.80 -24.20 -7.42
CA SER A 21 -38.79 -24.78 -8.30
C SER A 21 -37.62 -23.81 -8.44
N PHE A 22 -36.44 -24.18 -7.93
CA PHE A 22 -35.21 -23.41 -8.16
C PHE A 22 -34.63 -23.78 -9.53
N ALA A 23 -34.73 -22.85 -10.48
CA ALA A 23 -33.92 -22.86 -11.69
C ALA A 23 -32.50 -22.41 -11.31
N GLY A 24 -31.54 -23.34 -11.37
CA GLY A 24 -30.12 -23.04 -11.16
C GLY A 24 -29.55 -22.25 -12.34
N CYS A 25 -29.31 -20.96 -12.12
CA CYS A 25 -28.35 -20.21 -12.93
C CYS A 25 -26.95 -20.48 -12.36
N SER A 26 -26.14 -21.20 -13.12
CA SER A 26 -24.71 -21.33 -12.90
C SER A 26 -24.03 -19.98 -13.12
N SER A 27 -23.46 -19.40 -12.05
CA SER A 27 -22.59 -18.23 -12.14
C SER A 27 -21.31 -18.58 -12.92
N PRO A 28 -20.83 -17.71 -13.82
CA PRO A 28 -19.54 -17.93 -14.48
C PRO A 28 -18.41 -17.76 -13.45
N GLU A 29 -17.54 -18.77 -13.39
CA GLU A 29 -16.34 -18.78 -12.57
C GLU A 29 -15.34 -17.74 -13.10
N ILE A 30 -15.02 -16.73 -12.28
CA ILE A 30 -14.00 -15.73 -12.62
C ILE A 30 -12.64 -16.40 -12.51
N GLN A 31 -11.98 -16.60 -13.66
CA GLN A 31 -10.63 -17.13 -13.74
C GLN A 31 -9.65 -16.22 -13.01
N LYS A 32 -9.02 -16.75 -11.96
CA LYS A 32 -7.88 -16.14 -11.25
C LYS A 32 -6.72 -15.97 -12.24
N PRO A 33 -6.13 -14.77 -12.41
CA PRO A 33 -4.92 -14.62 -13.21
C PRO A 33 -3.75 -15.41 -12.59
N PRO A 34 -2.81 -15.92 -13.41
CA PRO A 34 -1.68 -16.68 -12.89
C PRO A 34 -0.81 -15.80 -11.97
N PRO A 35 -0.23 -16.37 -10.90
CA PRO A 35 0.74 -15.65 -10.08
C PRO A 35 1.94 -15.20 -10.94
N LEU A 36 2.45 -14.00 -10.64
CA LEU A 36 3.66 -13.45 -11.24
C LEU A 36 4.81 -14.41 -11.00
N VAL A 37 5.29 -15.06 -12.07
CA VAL A 37 6.51 -15.86 -12.03
C VAL A 37 7.68 -14.89 -12.12
N VAL A 38 8.33 -14.63 -10.98
CA VAL A 38 9.62 -13.94 -10.96
C VAL A 38 10.69 -15.02 -11.11
N ALA A 39 11.42 -15.00 -12.23
CA ALA A 39 12.54 -15.90 -12.42
C ALA A 39 13.67 -15.54 -11.44
N ASP A 40 14.12 -16.53 -10.68
CA ASP A 40 15.28 -16.44 -9.78
C ASP A 40 16.51 -16.79 -10.61
N ASP A 41 17.32 -15.80 -11.00
CA ASP A 41 18.58 -16.02 -11.72
C ASP A 41 19.69 -16.40 -10.73
N ASP A 42 19.69 -17.67 -10.33
CA ASP A 42 20.85 -18.31 -9.67
C ASP A 42 21.89 -18.71 -10.73
N ALA A 43 22.86 -17.83 -10.97
CA ALA A 43 23.99 -18.12 -11.85
C ALA A 43 25.08 -18.94 -11.13
N ALA A 44 25.03 -20.27 -11.28
CA ALA A 44 26.19 -21.15 -11.13
C ALA A 44 26.82 -21.42 -12.50
N GLY A 45 28.12 -21.12 -12.63
CA GLY A 45 28.81 -20.99 -13.91
C GLY A 45 29.00 -22.26 -14.74
N ARG A 46 29.43 -22.05 -16.00
CA ARG A 46 30.29 -22.93 -16.79
C ARG A 46 30.86 -22.19 -18.00
N ASP A 47 32.18 -22.27 -18.13
CA ASP A 47 32.96 -21.90 -19.30
C ASP A 47 32.47 -22.63 -20.56
N SER A 48 32.33 -21.88 -21.67
CA SER A 48 32.77 -22.21 -23.04
C SER A 48 32.14 -21.21 -24.01
N ALA A 49 32.97 -20.39 -24.66
CA ALA A 49 32.52 -19.50 -25.73
C ALA A 49 32.25 -20.29 -27.04
N PRO A 50 31.10 -20.09 -27.73
CA PRO A 50 30.92 -20.53 -29.11
C PRO A 50 31.26 -19.41 -30.13
N PRO A 51 31.48 -19.76 -31.41
CA PRO A 51 32.07 -18.88 -32.43
C PRO A 51 31.08 -17.81 -32.96
N PRO A 52 31.55 -16.77 -33.69
CA PRO A 52 30.67 -15.72 -34.17
C PRO A 52 29.80 -16.24 -35.32
N VAL A 53 28.48 -16.19 -35.15
CA VAL A 53 27.51 -16.53 -36.20
C VAL A 53 26.81 -15.25 -36.66
N GLU A 54 26.71 -15.15 -37.99
CA GLU A 54 26.31 -14.02 -38.81
C GLU A 54 24.92 -13.46 -38.48
N LEU A 55 24.77 -12.16 -38.76
CA LEU A 55 23.55 -11.36 -38.64
C LEU A 55 22.54 -11.79 -39.71
N ASP A 56 21.79 -12.88 -39.46
CA ASP A 56 20.62 -13.23 -40.27
C ASP A 56 19.33 -12.63 -39.69
N SER A 57 18.61 -11.98 -40.58
CA SER A 57 17.48 -11.12 -40.33
C SER A 57 16.19 -11.91 -40.50
N ALA A 58 15.72 -12.59 -39.45
CA ALA A 58 14.31 -12.97 -39.28
C ALA A 58 14.05 -13.62 -37.92
N LEU A 59 13.47 -12.86 -36.97
CA LEU A 59 12.69 -13.44 -35.87
C LEU A 59 11.39 -12.64 -35.67
N PRO A 60 10.29 -13.30 -35.27
CA PRO A 60 8.99 -12.65 -35.08
C PRO A 60 9.08 -11.66 -33.91
N GLN A 61 8.61 -10.42 -34.12
CA GLN A 61 8.36 -9.51 -33.00
C GLN A 61 7.13 -9.97 -32.23
N THR A 62 7.33 -10.84 -31.25
CA THR A 62 6.35 -11.10 -30.19
C THR A 62 7.09 -11.42 -28.90
N ASP A 63 7.30 -10.38 -28.09
CA ASP A 63 7.06 -10.39 -26.63
C ASP A 63 7.58 -9.09 -26.01
N ALA A 64 6.76 -8.04 -26.16
CA ALA A 64 6.75 -6.95 -25.19
C ALA A 64 5.62 -7.23 -24.20
N THR A 65 5.82 -8.18 -23.29
CA THR A 65 5.09 -8.13 -22.02
C THR A 65 5.56 -6.87 -21.30
N VAL A 66 4.91 -5.74 -21.60
CA VAL A 66 4.96 -4.59 -20.71
C VAL A 66 4.36 -5.10 -19.40
N THR A 67 5.21 -5.45 -18.45
CA THR A 67 4.79 -5.73 -17.08
C THR A 67 4.19 -4.42 -16.60
N SER A 68 2.86 -4.28 -16.72
CA SER A 68 2.13 -3.10 -16.27
C SER A 68 2.55 -2.84 -14.84
N GLY A 69 3.17 -1.70 -14.59
CA GLY A 69 3.59 -1.40 -13.24
C GLY A 69 2.39 -1.13 -12.35
N ALA A 70 2.52 -1.45 -11.06
CA ALA A 70 1.44 -1.33 -10.11
C ALA A 70 1.92 -0.65 -8.83
N VAL A 71 1.58 0.64 -8.70
CA VAL A 71 1.62 1.35 -7.42
C VAL A 71 0.18 1.55 -6.97
N TYR A 72 -0.17 1.03 -5.79
CA TYR A 72 -1.44 1.35 -5.17
C TYR A 72 -1.30 2.67 -4.45
N LEU A 73 -2.33 3.51 -4.51
CA LEU A 73 -2.41 4.73 -3.70
C LEU A 73 -3.85 4.99 -3.34
N HIS A 74 -4.08 5.81 -2.32
CA HIS A 74 -5.43 6.07 -1.87
C HIS A 74 -5.64 7.50 -1.39
N THR A 75 -6.89 7.92 -1.50
CA THR A 75 -7.43 8.97 -0.64
C THR A 75 -7.89 8.33 0.67
N GLY A 76 -8.40 9.10 1.63
CA GLY A 76 -9.03 8.52 2.83
C GLY A 76 -10.17 7.54 2.54
N LYS A 77 -10.77 7.56 1.34
CA LYS A 77 -12.00 6.81 1.00
C LYS A 77 -11.88 5.84 -0.18
N THR A 78 -10.91 6.04 -1.06
CA THR A 78 -10.88 5.39 -2.37
C THR A 78 -9.50 4.83 -2.67
N LEU A 79 -9.47 3.58 -3.13
CA LEU A 79 -8.26 2.92 -3.63
C LEU A 79 -8.10 3.14 -5.13
N PHE A 80 -6.88 3.41 -5.56
CA PHE A 80 -6.50 3.56 -6.95
C PHE A 80 -5.27 2.70 -7.30
N LEU A 81 -5.15 2.38 -8.58
CA LEU A 81 -3.97 1.80 -9.19
C LEU A 81 -3.33 2.83 -10.12
N PHE A 82 -2.08 3.17 -9.85
CA PHE A 82 -1.25 4.00 -10.73
C PHE A 82 -0.37 3.11 -11.60
N GLU A 83 -0.43 3.35 -12.90
CA GLU A 83 0.41 2.71 -13.90
C GLU A 83 1.63 3.62 -14.19
N PRO A 84 2.86 3.21 -13.81
CA PRO A 84 4.04 4.05 -13.86
C PRO A 84 4.56 4.41 -15.26
N TYR A 85 4.20 3.70 -16.34
CA TYR A 85 4.72 3.99 -17.68
C TYR A 85 3.84 5.01 -18.41
N GLY A 86 2.54 4.72 -18.51
CA GLY A 86 1.51 5.57 -19.07
C GLY A 86 1.05 6.69 -18.14
N LYS A 87 1.48 6.70 -16.88
CA LYS A 87 1.14 7.71 -15.85
C LYS A 87 -0.37 7.82 -15.63
N THR A 88 -1.08 6.72 -15.83
CA THR A 88 -2.54 6.68 -15.71
C THR A 88 -2.96 6.26 -14.32
N LEU A 89 -4.03 6.87 -13.82
CA LEU A 89 -4.62 6.52 -12.53
C LEU A 89 -5.99 5.87 -12.76
N LYS A 90 -6.17 4.64 -12.28
CA LYS A 90 -7.42 3.89 -12.36
C LYS A 90 -8.03 3.75 -10.97
N LYS A 91 -9.28 4.19 -10.78
CA LYS A 91 -10.05 3.89 -9.57
C LYS A 91 -10.33 2.39 -9.49
N ILE A 92 -10.04 1.80 -8.34
CA ILE A 92 -10.41 0.41 -8.02
C ILE A 92 -11.79 0.37 -7.38
N GLY A 93 -11.96 1.11 -6.29
CA GLY A 93 -13.20 1.11 -5.52
C GLY A 93 -13.10 1.99 -4.28
N ASP A 94 -14.23 2.20 -3.63
CA ASP A 94 -14.29 2.86 -2.32
C ASP A 94 -14.18 1.80 -1.21
N PHE A 95 -13.46 2.12 -0.13
CA PHE A 95 -13.19 1.18 0.94
C PHE A 95 -14.48 0.77 1.67
N SER A 96 -14.76 -0.55 1.70
CA SER A 96 -16.03 -1.06 2.26
C SER A 96 -16.10 -1.06 3.79
N CYS A 97 -14.98 -0.81 4.48
CA CYS A 97 -14.88 -0.79 5.94
C CYS A 97 -15.21 0.56 6.58
N LEU A 98 -15.37 1.61 5.78
CA LEU A 98 -15.53 2.96 6.31
C LEU A 98 -16.99 3.21 6.68
N GLY A 99 -17.20 3.60 7.93
CA GLY A 99 -18.45 4.16 8.43
C GLY A 99 -18.63 5.63 8.07
N THR A 100 -19.59 6.27 8.73
CA THR A 100 -19.99 7.67 8.46
C THR A 100 -19.32 8.69 9.39
N GLY A 101 -18.39 8.25 10.25
CA GLY A 101 -17.71 9.13 11.21
C GLY A 101 -16.62 10.00 10.57
N THR A 102 -16.26 11.08 11.26
CA THR A 102 -15.26 12.07 10.78
C THR A 102 -13.86 11.48 10.60
N PHE A 103 -13.50 10.45 11.36
CA PHE A 103 -12.21 9.74 11.25
C PHE A 103 -12.31 8.41 10.50
N SER A 104 -13.42 8.19 9.79
CA SER A 104 -13.60 6.91 9.08
C SER A 104 -12.86 6.92 7.76
N GLU A 105 -11.55 7.01 7.80
CA GLU A 105 -10.67 7.08 6.63
C GLU A 105 -9.56 6.04 6.76
N VAL A 106 -9.11 5.49 5.63
CA VAL A 106 -7.84 4.76 5.59
C VAL A 106 -6.71 5.78 5.72
N GLY A 107 -5.85 5.56 6.71
CA GLY A 107 -4.69 6.40 7.00
C GLY A 107 -3.51 6.08 6.10
N ASP A 108 -3.16 4.79 5.96
CA ASP A 108 -2.12 4.35 5.04
C ASP A 108 -2.29 2.87 4.63
N ILE A 109 -1.56 2.42 3.61
CA ILE A 109 -1.55 1.05 3.09
C ILE A 109 -0.14 0.54 2.81
N ALA A 110 0.06 -0.77 2.84
CA ALA A 110 1.28 -1.43 2.39
C ALA A 110 0.96 -2.68 1.57
N VAL A 111 1.85 -3.01 0.64
CA VAL A 111 1.69 -4.15 -0.28
C VAL A 111 2.86 -5.10 -0.12
N ASN A 112 2.57 -6.39 0.15
CA ASN A 112 3.63 -7.40 0.26
C ASN A 112 4.09 -7.91 -1.11
N ARG A 113 5.06 -8.84 -1.12
CA ARG A 113 5.53 -9.53 -2.34
C ARG A 113 4.44 -10.19 -3.18
N ASP A 114 3.37 -10.66 -2.53
CA ASP A 114 2.30 -11.42 -3.17
C ASP A 114 1.18 -10.50 -3.70
N GLY A 115 1.32 -9.18 -3.53
CA GLY A 115 0.33 -8.19 -3.96
C GLY A 115 -0.85 -8.05 -2.98
N GLU A 116 -0.74 -8.60 -1.78
CA GLU A 116 -1.76 -8.42 -0.75
C GLU A 116 -1.62 -7.04 -0.10
N ILE A 117 -2.76 -6.35 0.07
CA ILE A 117 -2.79 -5.00 0.63
C ILE A 117 -3.24 -5.08 2.10
N TYR A 118 -2.46 -4.45 2.95
CA TYR A 118 -2.78 -4.21 4.36
C TYR A 118 -2.87 -2.71 4.58
N GLY A 119 -3.68 -2.27 5.54
CA GLY A 119 -3.80 -0.85 5.83
C GLY A 119 -4.28 -0.60 7.25
N THR A 120 -4.22 0.66 7.63
CA THR A 120 -4.67 1.17 8.91
C THR A 120 -5.65 2.31 8.68
N THR A 121 -6.58 2.50 9.60
CA THR A 121 -7.56 3.59 9.54
C THR A 121 -7.24 4.66 10.57
N LEU A 122 -7.77 5.87 10.37
CA LEU A 122 -7.62 6.97 11.33
C LEU A 122 -8.40 6.74 12.64
N ASP A 123 -9.28 5.72 12.68
CA ASP A 123 -9.92 5.21 13.89
C ASP A 123 -9.21 3.98 14.48
N ASP A 124 -7.91 3.83 14.19
CA ASP A 124 -7.02 2.83 14.79
C ASP A 124 -7.48 1.36 14.58
N THR A 125 -8.06 1.07 13.42
CA THR A 125 -8.39 -0.29 12.95
C THR A 125 -7.36 -0.80 11.95
N PHE A 126 -6.95 -2.06 12.07
CA PHE A 126 -6.06 -2.73 11.13
C PHE A 126 -6.85 -3.64 10.19
N ILE A 127 -6.62 -3.48 8.88
CA ILE A 127 -7.43 -4.08 7.82
C ILE A 127 -6.57 -4.76 6.76
N LYS A 128 -7.14 -5.77 6.12
CA LYS A 128 -6.73 -6.28 4.81
C LYS A 128 -7.64 -5.71 3.75
N ILE A 129 -7.10 -5.35 2.59
CA ILE A 129 -7.86 -4.76 1.48
C ILE A 129 -7.73 -5.65 0.24
N ASP A 130 -8.86 -5.94 -0.39
CA ASP A 130 -8.88 -6.63 -1.68
C ASP A 130 -8.40 -5.68 -2.80
N PRO A 131 -7.33 -6.02 -3.53
CA PRO A 131 -6.72 -5.13 -4.51
C PRO A 131 -7.56 -4.91 -5.78
N LEU A 132 -8.62 -5.70 -5.98
CA LEU A 132 -9.47 -5.64 -7.18
C LEU A 132 -10.79 -4.90 -6.93
N THR A 133 -11.26 -4.89 -5.69
CA THR A 133 -12.59 -4.37 -5.31
C THR A 133 -12.55 -3.31 -4.22
N ALA A 134 -11.41 -3.10 -3.56
CA ALA A 134 -11.27 -2.28 -2.35
C ALA A 134 -12.12 -2.77 -1.14
N SER A 135 -12.58 -4.02 -1.19
CA SER A 135 -13.30 -4.63 -0.05
C SER A 135 -12.34 -4.84 1.12
N CYS A 136 -12.71 -4.38 2.31
CA CYS A 136 -11.89 -4.55 3.51
C CYS A 136 -12.31 -5.77 4.33
N THR A 137 -11.34 -6.43 4.96
CA THR A 137 -11.54 -7.37 6.07
C THR A 137 -10.82 -6.84 7.30
N VAL A 138 -11.52 -6.71 8.44
CA VAL A 138 -10.90 -6.28 9.70
C VAL A 138 -10.03 -7.42 10.25
N ILE A 139 -8.77 -7.11 10.52
CA ILE A 139 -7.82 -8.02 11.19
C ILE A 139 -7.83 -7.74 12.69
N ALA A 140 -7.69 -6.47 13.07
CA ALA A 140 -7.77 -6.04 14.47
C ALA A 140 -8.60 -4.76 14.56
N PRO A 141 -9.71 -4.76 15.34
CA PRO A 141 -10.51 -3.55 15.54
C PRO A 141 -9.76 -2.53 16.41
N GLU A 142 -10.30 -1.31 16.49
CA GLU A 142 -9.90 -0.30 17.47
C GLU A 142 -9.79 -0.91 18.88
N ARG A 143 -8.70 -0.61 19.58
CA ARG A 143 -8.47 -1.01 20.97
C ARG A 143 -7.92 0.16 21.78
N PRO A 144 -8.37 0.35 23.03
CA PRO A 144 -7.85 1.42 23.88
C PRO A 144 -6.32 1.38 24.01
N GLY A 145 -5.67 2.51 23.71
CA GLY A 145 -4.22 2.65 23.82
C GLY A 145 -3.40 1.98 22.71
N VAL A 146 -4.05 1.39 21.71
CA VAL A 146 -3.40 0.91 20.48
C VAL A 146 -3.58 1.97 19.41
N ARG A 147 -2.50 2.33 18.74
CA ARG A 147 -2.50 3.21 17.57
C ARG A 147 -1.72 2.56 16.46
N PHE A 148 -1.86 3.08 15.25
CA PHE A 148 -1.06 2.66 14.10
C PHE A 148 -0.21 3.80 13.54
N PRO A 149 0.98 3.48 12.97
CA PRO A 149 1.89 4.48 12.42
C PRO A 149 1.25 5.22 11.24
N ASN A 150 1.76 6.42 10.95
CA ASN A 150 1.31 7.23 9.82
C ASN A 150 1.98 6.87 8.49
N SER A 151 2.81 5.83 8.49
CA SER A 151 3.53 5.31 7.34
C SER A 151 3.57 3.78 7.41
N LEU A 152 3.43 3.09 6.28
CA LEU A 152 3.40 1.64 6.20
C LEU A 152 4.20 1.14 5.00
N SER A 153 4.98 0.08 5.20
CA SER A 153 5.54 -0.68 4.08
C SER A 153 5.81 -2.10 4.49
N PHE A 154 5.97 -2.98 3.51
CA PHE A 154 6.60 -4.26 3.75
C PHE A 154 8.10 -4.15 3.49
N VAL A 155 8.92 -4.72 4.37
CA VAL A 155 10.35 -4.97 4.10
C VAL A 155 10.53 -6.44 3.70
N PRO A 156 11.44 -6.76 2.76
CA PRO A 156 11.56 -8.12 2.26
C PRO A 156 11.91 -9.15 3.34
N ARG A 157 11.50 -10.41 3.12
CA ARG A 157 12.01 -11.57 3.88
C ARG A 157 13.54 -11.54 4.05
N GLY A 158 14.00 -12.00 5.21
CA GLY A 158 15.40 -11.92 5.64
C GLY A 158 15.79 -10.58 6.29
N THR A 159 14.89 -9.59 6.31
CA THR A 159 15.13 -8.31 6.99
C THR A 159 14.82 -8.40 8.49
N LEU A 160 13.52 -8.48 8.83
CA LEU A 160 13.02 -8.59 10.21
C LEU A 160 12.35 -9.94 10.49
N ASP A 161 12.04 -10.68 9.44
CA ASP A 161 11.45 -12.01 9.50
C ASP A 161 12.18 -12.90 8.48
N PRO A 162 12.68 -14.09 8.85
CA PRO A 162 13.45 -14.93 7.95
C PRO A 162 12.61 -15.56 6.83
N ALA A 163 11.30 -15.72 7.03
CA ALA A 163 10.43 -16.47 6.13
C ALA A 163 9.53 -15.56 5.27
N ASN A 164 9.05 -14.46 5.83
CA ASN A 164 8.03 -13.61 5.22
C ASN A 164 8.51 -12.16 5.08
N ASP A 165 7.83 -11.38 4.23
CA ASP A 165 7.94 -9.93 4.32
C ASP A 165 7.36 -9.46 5.66
N ALA A 166 7.97 -8.45 6.27
CA ALA A 166 7.52 -7.89 7.54
C ALA A 166 6.87 -6.53 7.32
N LEU A 167 5.65 -6.35 7.84
CA LEU A 167 4.96 -5.06 7.85
C LEU A 167 5.58 -4.14 8.89
N VAL A 168 5.91 -2.92 8.49
CA VAL A 168 6.61 -1.92 9.30
C VAL A 168 6.01 -0.53 9.11
N GLY A 169 6.34 0.39 10.01
CA GLY A 169 5.93 1.79 9.93
C GLY A 169 6.70 2.68 10.91
N TYR A 170 6.45 3.99 10.87
CA TYR A 170 6.96 4.95 11.86
C TYR A 170 5.83 5.68 12.61
N PHE A 171 5.97 5.79 13.93
CA PHE A 171 5.33 6.84 14.72
C PHE A 171 6.32 7.97 14.90
N ASP A 172 6.15 9.07 14.18
CA ASP A 172 7.12 10.15 14.16
C ASP A 172 8.51 9.60 13.79
N ASP A 173 9.38 9.33 14.77
CA ASP A 173 10.69 8.69 14.58
C ASP A 173 10.83 7.25 15.11
N GLU A 174 9.84 6.70 15.80
CA GLU A 174 9.86 5.33 16.31
C GLU A 174 9.51 4.34 15.19
N TYR A 175 10.46 3.47 14.85
CA TYR A 175 10.28 2.39 13.88
C TYR A 175 9.64 1.18 14.53
N VAL A 176 8.54 0.71 13.97
CA VAL A 176 7.76 -0.40 14.50
C VAL A 176 7.55 -1.51 13.47
N ARG A 177 7.37 -2.73 13.96
CA ARG A 177 6.83 -3.87 13.22
C ARG A 177 5.39 -4.11 13.63
N ILE A 178 4.55 -4.47 12.67
CA ILE A 178 3.15 -4.84 12.89
C ILE A 178 2.97 -6.32 12.52
N ASP A 179 2.40 -7.08 13.44
CA ASP A 179 2.00 -8.47 13.17
C ASP A 179 0.75 -8.49 12.27
N VAL A 180 0.88 -9.04 11.06
CA VAL A 180 -0.19 -9.05 10.04
C VAL A 180 -1.40 -9.92 10.39
N THR A 181 -1.30 -10.77 11.42
CA THR A 181 -2.40 -11.64 11.85
C THR A 181 -3.19 -11.04 13.01
N THR A 182 -2.53 -10.26 13.86
CA THR A 182 -3.08 -9.79 15.14
C THR A 182 -3.14 -8.27 15.27
N GLY A 183 -2.51 -7.53 14.35
CA GLY A 183 -2.33 -6.09 14.43
C GLY A 183 -1.48 -5.66 15.62
N LYS A 184 -0.67 -6.55 16.21
CA LYS A 184 0.20 -6.21 17.34
C LYS A 184 1.37 -5.37 16.85
N VAL A 185 1.53 -4.19 17.42
CA VAL A 185 2.65 -3.29 17.16
C VAL A 185 3.80 -3.57 18.14
N THR A 186 5.02 -3.62 17.64
CA THR A 186 6.25 -3.80 18.44
C THR A 186 7.32 -2.84 17.98
N SER A 187 7.95 -2.14 18.93
CA SER A 187 9.10 -1.27 18.69
C SER A 187 10.29 -2.06 18.16
N VAL A 188 10.97 -1.51 17.15
CA VAL A 188 12.18 -2.07 16.53
C VAL A 188 13.37 -1.15 16.78
N GLY A 189 13.18 0.16 16.63
CA GLY A 189 14.24 1.15 16.80
C GLY A 189 13.76 2.56 16.51
N PHE A 190 14.69 3.47 16.19
CA PHE A 190 14.40 4.89 15.99
C PHE A 190 15.16 5.44 14.78
N LEU A 191 14.51 6.32 14.03
CA LEU A 191 15.07 6.99 12.85
C LEU A 191 16.27 7.85 13.22
N ASN A 192 16.17 8.55 14.35
CA ASN A 192 17.16 9.53 14.78
C ASN A 192 18.19 8.93 15.75
N PRO A 193 19.48 9.24 15.57
CA PRO A 193 20.47 9.08 16.63
C PRO A 193 20.11 9.93 17.87
N ARG A 194 20.45 9.44 19.06
CA ARG A 194 20.06 10.07 20.35
C ARG A 194 20.59 11.50 20.54
N ASP A 195 21.69 11.86 19.89
CA ASP A 195 22.40 13.13 20.00
C ASP A 195 22.24 14.01 18.75
N ALA A 196 21.27 13.71 17.89
CA ALA A 196 21.05 14.44 16.65
C ALA A 196 20.55 15.88 16.91
N SER A 197 21.31 16.87 16.44
CA SER A 197 20.89 18.28 16.45
C SER A 197 19.86 18.62 15.36
N THR A 198 19.67 17.73 14.40
CA THR A 198 18.62 17.77 13.38
C THR A 198 17.96 16.40 13.34
N THR A 199 16.66 16.37 13.63
CA THR A 199 15.85 15.17 13.65
C THR A 199 14.91 15.14 12.47
N TYR A 200 14.39 13.95 12.19
CA TYR A 200 13.46 13.69 11.10
C TYR A 200 12.32 12.85 11.64
N GLU A 201 11.13 13.09 11.14
CA GLU A 201 9.94 12.34 11.49
C GLU A 201 9.22 11.97 10.20
N SER A 202 8.50 10.85 10.20
CA SER A 202 7.70 10.40 9.08
C SER A 202 6.71 11.47 8.64
N SER A 203 6.81 11.86 7.37
CA SER A 203 5.82 12.72 6.73
C SER A 203 4.57 11.94 6.35
N GLY A 204 4.73 10.71 5.85
CA GLY A 204 3.60 9.81 5.66
C GLY A 204 3.85 8.48 4.95
N ASP A 205 5.01 8.19 4.34
CA ASP A 205 5.15 6.87 3.70
C ASP A 205 6.58 6.32 3.62
N ILE A 206 6.68 4.99 3.64
CA ILE A 206 7.89 4.19 3.46
C ILE A 206 7.78 3.42 2.15
N VAL A 207 8.87 3.37 1.38
CA VAL A 207 8.99 2.40 0.29
C VAL A 207 10.22 1.53 0.46
N SER A 208 10.04 0.22 0.40
CA SER A 208 11.12 -0.77 0.44
C SER A 208 11.10 -1.64 -0.81
N VAL A 209 12.20 -1.68 -1.54
CA VAL A 209 12.36 -2.50 -2.75
C VAL A 209 13.68 -3.25 -2.70
N GLY A 210 13.60 -4.58 -2.62
CA GLY A 210 14.78 -5.39 -2.31
C GLY A 210 15.39 -5.05 -0.93
N GLN A 211 16.53 -5.65 -0.61
CA GLN A 211 17.03 -5.64 0.79
C GLN A 211 17.64 -4.31 1.24
N ASP A 212 18.18 -3.49 0.33
CA ASP A 212 19.01 -2.32 0.68
C ASP A 212 18.43 -0.97 0.25
N ARG A 213 17.22 -0.96 -0.33
CA ARG A 213 16.59 0.25 -0.87
C ARG A 213 15.30 0.51 -0.12
N THR A 214 15.45 1.11 1.05
CA THR A 214 14.32 1.54 1.88
C THR A 214 14.41 3.03 2.14
N TYR A 215 13.33 3.73 1.82
CA TYR A 215 13.23 5.18 1.87
C TYR A 215 11.98 5.61 2.62
N LEU A 216 12.05 6.78 3.24
CA LEU A 216 10.98 7.43 3.96
C LEU A 216 10.81 8.86 3.43
N SER A 217 9.57 9.31 3.18
CA SER A 217 9.27 10.74 3.08
C SER A 217 9.25 11.31 4.50
N ALA A 218 10.09 12.31 4.78
CA ALA A 218 10.27 12.81 6.14
C ALA A 218 10.21 14.33 6.23
N LYS A 219 9.72 14.80 7.37
CA LYS A 219 9.83 16.17 7.84
C LYS A 219 11.18 16.39 8.50
N THR A 220 11.71 17.61 8.42
CA THR A 220 12.97 17.99 9.06
C THR A 220 12.69 18.85 10.28
N TYR A 221 13.31 18.54 11.42
CA TYR A 221 13.17 19.29 12.66
C TYR A 221 14.53 19.77 13.16
N ARG A 222 14.58 21.00 13.68
CA ARG A 222 15.76 21.59 14.33
C ARG A 222 15.34 22.31 15.60
N GLY A 223 16.01 21.99 16.71
CA GLY A 223 15.63 22.55 18.02
C GLY A 223 14.18 22.23 18.42
N GLY A 224 13.63 21.10 17.97
CA GLY A 224 12.27 20.67 18.26
C GLY A 224 11.17 21.37 17.43
N SER A 225 11.53 22.13 16.39
CA SER A 225 10.57 22.78 15.48
C SER A 225 10.75 22.28 14.05
N GLU A 226 9.64 22.05 13.34
CA GLU A 226 9.67 21.73 11.92
C GLU A 226 10.33 22.88 11.15
N VAL A 227 11.26 22.54 10.28
CA VAL A 227 11.94 23.47 9.40
C VAL A 227 11.16 23.53 8.10
N ASP A 228 10.67 24.72 7.74
CA ASP A 228 10.05 24.94 6.44
C ASP A 228 11.07 24.72 5.30
N GLY A 229 10.66 24.00 4.27
CA GLY A 229 11.59 23.50 3.24
C GLY A 229 11.11 22.29 2.46
N GLY A 230 9.93 21.76 2.81
CA GLY A 230 9.38 20.56 2.18
C GLY A 230 9.91 19.27 2.80
N ASP A 231 9.33 18.18 2.33
CA ASP A 231 9.69 16.84 2.71
C ASP A 231 11.02 16.47 2.06
N VAL A 232 11.83 15.73 2.80
CA VAL A 232 13.07 15.12 2.33
C VAL A 232 12.88 13.63 2.12
N ILE A 233 13.73 13.04 1.29
CA ILE A 233 13.86 11.58 1.23
C ILE A 233 14.98 11.15 2.17
N VAL A 234 14.65 10.20 3.05
CA VAL A 234 15.59 9.61 4.00
C VAL A 234 15.78 8.14 3.66
N ARG A 235 17.04 7.73 3.44
CA ARG A 235 17.41 6.31 3.38
C ARG A 235 17.66 5.81 4.80
N PHE A 236 17.07 4.68 5.18
CA PHE A 236 17.25 4.08 6.50
C PHE A 236 17.53 2.58 6.39
N ASP A 237 18.09 2.01 7.45
CA ASP A 237 18.33 0.57 7.58
C ASP A 237 17.04 -0.12 8.01
N PRO A 238 16.41 -0.95 7.15
CA PRO A 238 15.14 -1.59 7.48
C PRO A 238 15.23 -2.65 8.58
N LYS A 239 16.44 -3.05 9.02
CA LYS A 239 16.63 -3.96 10.16
C LYS A 239 16.56 -3.25 11.50
N THR A 240 16.95 -1.98 11.54
CA THR A 240 17.10 -1.21 12.78
C THR A 240 16.19 0.01 12.86
N GLY A 241 15.65 0.46 11.72
CA GLY A 241 14.93 1.71 11.60
C GLY A 241 15.83 2.93 11.61
N GLN A 242 17.15 2.78 11.74
CA GLN A 242 18.03 3.95 11.86
C GLN A 242 18.29 4.60 10.50
N ARG A 243 18.24 5.93 10.44
CA ARG A 243 18.65 6.68 9.24
C ARG A 243 20.10 6.37 8.87
N ILE A 244 20.31 6.04 7.60
CA ILE A 244 21.64 5.92 6.97
C ILE A 244 22.05 7.27 6.39
N ALA A 245 21.16 7.91 5.62
CA ALA A 245 21.45 9.17 4.95
C ALA A 245 20.17 9.97 4.67
N VAL A 246 20.32 11.28 4.53
CA VAL A 246 19.30 12.14 3.92
C VAL A 246 19.68 12.30 2.47
N THR A 247 18.84 11.83 1.56
CA THR A 247 19.09 11.87 0.13
C THR A 247 19.00 13.30 -0.41
N GLY A 248 17.95 14.04 -0.01
CA GLY A 248 17.75 15.42 -0.43
C GLY A 248 16.30 15.88 -0.31
N SER A 249 16.06 17.16 -0.58
CA SER A 249 14.71 17.75 -0.57
C SER A 249 13.95 17.43 -1.85
N THR A 250 12.65 17.19 -1.68
CA THR A 250 11.72 16.99 -2.79
C THR A 250 11.16 18.31 -3.33
N ASN A 251 11.36 19.44 -2.63
CA ASN A 251 10.68 20.72 -2.90
C ASN A 251 9.14 20.59 -2.96
N ARG A 252 8.59 19.60 -2.26
CA ARG A 252 7.17 19.36 -2.06
C ARG A 252 6.92 19.21 -0.58
N THR A 253 5.74 19.61 -0.12
CA THR A 253 5.32 19.39 1.27
C THR A 253 4.29 18.29 1.29
N ASN A 254 4.28 17.51 2.37
CA ASN A 254 3.22 16.56 2.68
C ASN A 254 3.08 15.48 1.60
N ILE A 255 4.20 14.86 1.21
CA ILE A 255 4.23 13.61 0.47
C ILE A 255 3.83 12.52 1.47
N TRP A 256 2.52 12.29 1.53
CA TRP A 256 1.93 11.32 2.43
C TRP A 256 1.82 9.94 1.79
N GLY A 257 1.90 9.82 0.47
CA GLY A 257 2.05 8.54 -0.22
C GLY A 257 3.37 8.46 -0.99
N MET A 258 4.02 7.30 -0.99
CA MET A 258 5.22 7.01 -1.77
C MET A 258 5.21 5.57 -2.30
N GLY A 259 5.24 5.43 -3.63
CA GLY A 259 5.45 4.15 -4.30
C GLY A 259 6.81 4.06 -4.99
N TYR A 260 7.15 2.88 -5.52
CA TYR A 260 8.36 2.68 -6.32
C TYR A 260 8.10 1.74 -7.49
N TRP A 261 8.66 2.08 -8.65
CA TRP A 261 8.69 1.19 -9.80
C TRP A 261 9.89 1.48 -10.70
N ALA A 262 10.62 0.44 -11.09
CA ALA A 262 11.67 0.49 -12.12
C ALA A 262 12.70 1.61 -11.92
N GLY A 263 13.21 1.78 -10.70
CA GLY A 263 14.21 2.81 -10.40
C GLY A 263 13.67 4.17 -9.97
N VAL A 264 12.34 4.36 -10.00
CA VAL A 264 11.71 5.66 -9.75
C VAL A 264 10.81 5.56 -8.52
N ALA A 265 10.97 6.48 -7.57
CA ALA A 265 10.01 6.68 -6.50
C ALA A 265 8.90 7.62 -6.98
N TYR A 266 7.66 7.40 -6.56
CA TYR A 266 6.49 8.18 -6.93
C TYR A 266 5.87 8.76 -5.68
N GLY A 267 5.91 10.07 -5.51
CA GLY A 267 5.32 10.77 -4.38
C GLY A 267 3.92 11.28 -4.69
N PHE A 268 3.02 11.18 -3.72
CA PHE A 268 1.64 11.64 -3.78
C PHE A 268 1.36 12.56 -2.59
N THR A 269 0.88 13.77 -2.87
CA THR A 269 0.80 14.83 -1.85
C THR A 269 -0.61 15.02 -1.31
N SER A 270 -0.71 15.64 -0.14
CA SER A 270 -1.99 16.07 0.43
C SER A 270 -2.73 17.12 -0.41
N LYS A 271 -2.09 17.69 -1.45
CA LYS A 271 -2.71 18.61 -2.42
C LYS A 271 -3.26 17.90 -3.66
N GLY A 272 -3.14 16.57 -3.72
CA GLY A 272 -3.56 15.76 -4.86
C GLY A 272 -2.58 15.81 -6.04
N GLU A 273 -1.31 16.13 -5.77
CA GLU A 273 -0.25 16.17 -6.78
C GLU A 273 0.49 14.83 -6.81
N ALA A 274 0.93 14.40 -7.99
CA ALA A 274 1.88 13.31 -8.16
C ALA A 274 3.22 13.85 -8.66
N VAL A 275 4.30 13.26 -8.18
CA VAL A 275 5.67 13.58 -8.60
C VAL A 275 6.48 12.29 -8.80
N ALA A 276 7.37 12.29 -9.80
CA ALA A 276 8.47 11.34 -9.84
C ALA A 276 9.59 11.90 -8.97
N ILE A 277 10.22 11.04 -8.18
CA ILE A 277 11.30 11.37 -7.26
C ILE A 277 12.48 10.51 -7.63
N ASP A 278 13.64 11.14 -7.80
CA ASP A 278 14.91 10.45 -7.89
C ASP A 278 15.36 10.03 -6.47
N PRO A 279 15.38 8.73 -6.15
CA PRO A 279 15.73 8.26 -4.81
C PRO A 279 17.23 8.46 -4.46
N ALA A 280 18.07 8.86 -5.42
CA ALA A 280 19.48 9.17 -5.20
C ALA A 280 19.74 10.64 -4.85
N SER A 281 18.86 11.56 -5.26
CA SER A 281 19.02 13.00 -5.00
C SER A 281 17.85 13.64 -4.24
N GLY A 282 16.71 12.95 -4.12
CA GLY A 282 15.46 13.50 -3.61
C GLY A 282 14.74 14.44 -4.57
N ALA A 283 15.36 14.82 -5.71
CA ALA A 283 14.78 15.75 -6.66
C ALA A 283 13.46 15.22 -7.21
N SER A 284 12.44 16.09 -7.28
CA SER A 284 11.12 15.71 -7.77
C SER A 284 10.71 16.46 -9.03
N THR A 285 9.98 15.77 -9.92
CA THR A 285 9.38 16.34 -11.13
C THR A 285 7.88 16.04 -11.16
N PRO A 286 7.00 17.03 -11.44
CA PRO A 286 5.57 16.80 -11.55
C PRO A 286 5.19 15.71 -12.55
N ILE A 287 4.19 14.91 -12.20
CA ILE A 287 3.53 13.96 -13.10
C ILE A 287 2.09 14.42 -13.32
N PRO A 288 1.66 14.61 -14.57
CA PRO A 288 0.23 14.76 -14.84
C PRO A 288 -0.47 13.42 -14.56
N LEU A 289 -1.44 13.43 -13.65
CA LEU A 289 -2.27 12.27 -13.40
C LEU A 289 -3.41 12.24 -14.41
N ASP A 290 -3.30 11.37 -15.41
CA ASP A 290 -4.40 11.08 -16.31
C ASP A 290 -5.35 10.09 -15.66
N ALA A 291 -6.32 10.61 -14.91
CA ALA A 291 -7.34 9.82 -14.24
C ALA A 291 -8.48 9.43 -15.19
N GLY A 292 -8.17 8.70 -16.26
CA GLY A 292 -9.17 8.16 -17.19
C GLY A 292 -10.09 9.24 -17.82
N GLY A 293 -9.57 10.45 -18.06
CA GLY A 293 -10.33 11.58 -18.59
C GLY A 293 -10.90 12.55 -17.54
N ALA A 294 -10.74 12.27 -16.25
CA ALA A 294 -11.06 13.23 -15.19
C ALA A 294 -9.90 14.21 -14.99
N THR A 295 -10.08 15.47 -15.40
CA THR A 295 -9.11 16.56 -15.22
C THR A 295 -9.12 17.17 -13.80
N SER A 296 -9.80 16.53 -12.84
CA SER A 296 -9.94 17.04 -11.47
C SER A 296 -8.87 16.46 -10.55
N ARG A 297 -8.23 17.31 -9.73
CA ARG A 297 -7.42 16.89 -8.58
C ARG A 297 -8.18 15.85 -7.76
N GLN A 298 -7.54 14.73 -7.44
CA GLN A 298 -8.14 13.59 -6.75
C GLN A 298 -8.32 13.80 -5.23
N GLY A 299 -8.43 15.06 -4.79
CA GLY A 299 -8.45 15.39 -3.36
C GLY A 299 -7.10 15.12 -2.69
N VAL A 300 -7.15 14.82 -1.39
CA VAL A 300 -5.99 14.54 -0.54
C VAL A 300 -5.57 13.08 -0.72
N PHE A 301 -4.31 12.83 -1.08
CA PHE A 301 -3.72 11.49 -0.98
C PHE A 301 -3.17 11.28 0.42
N TYR A 302 -3.44 10.12 1.01
CA TYR A 302 -3.08 9.78 2.39
C TYR A 302 -1.91 8.79 2.47
N GLY A 303 -1.72 7.96 1.44
CA GLY A 303 -0.76 6.87 1.47
C GLY A 303 -0.63 6.16 0.13
N ALA A 304 0.42 5.35 -0.02
CA ALA A 304 0.65 4.51 -1.18
C ALA A 304 1.37 3.22 -0.80
N GLY A 305 1.38 2.25 -1.71
CA GLY A 305 2.02 0.98 -1.47
C GLY A 305 2.53 0.35 -2.76
N SER A 306 3.74 -0.17 -2.70
CA SER A 306 4.36 -0.94 -3.78
C SER A 306 4.86 -2.27 -3.23
N THR A 307 4.83 -3.29 -4.07
CA THR A 307 5.33 -4.61 -3.70
C THR A 307 6.83 -4.58 -3.45
N THR A 308 7.31 -5.41 -2.52
CA THR A 308 8.74 -5.53 -2.16
C THR A 308 9.61 -6.07 -3.29
N VAL A 309 8.99 -6.67 -4.31
CA VAL A 309 9.62 -7.22 -5.52
C VAL A 309 9.43 -6.32 -6.74
N ALA A 310 9.11 -5.04 -6.54
CA ALA A 310 9.02 -4.08 -7.63
C ALA A 310 10.36 -4.06 -8.41
N PRO A 311 10.32 -3.97 -9.75
CA PRO A 311 11.53 -4.04 -10.55
C PRO A 311 12.50 -2.91 -10.18
N THR A 312 13.78 -3.23 -10.11
CA THR A 312 14.85 -2.25 -9.95
C THR A 312 15.49 -1.95 -11.31
N ARG A 313 16.06 -0.76 -11.48
CA ARG A 313 17.08 -0.54 -12.53
C ARG A 313 18.32 -1.34 -12.24
#